data_AF-A0A6N0ZB66-F1
#
_entry.id   AF-A0A6N0ZB66-F1
#
_cell.length_a   1.000
_cell.length_b   1.000
_cell.length_c   1.000
_cell.angle_alpha   90.00
_cell.angle_beta   90.00
_cell.angle_gamma   90.00
#
_symmetry.space_group_name_H-M   'P 1'
#
loop_
_entity.id
_entity.type
_entity.pdbx_description
1 polymer ?
#
loop_
_entity_poly.entity_id
_entity_poly.type
_entity_poly.pdbx_seq_one_letter_code
_entity_poly.pdbx_strand_id
1 'polypeptide(L)'
;MSGRSSDQIHDLANHTHDLIAEYFAEARQIEVCRLASKGLEEFLEVGAFGGGVGINLDRIDELDFPKPENTSELDALEASIGRWRQVFGEGVAAPDLCECLATLALCQVGDAVHRLYYQYDFQTLEYVRRKAKTVQPNDFILAAQAALSALEAVGRAERLLEARGAITSAGEQEQAVTPPVSSGLGVATEQTLAERGDDARQRSERARQLATLRLANRNATRAAVLAEWDRDPQLQKMSHARAGVRLADWLASQDLERFEPRTIAQWISCCKKTTLQRR
;
A
#
# COMPACT_ATOMS: atom_id res chain seq x y z
N MET A 1 -26.06 24.07 -8.44
CA MET A 1 -25.06 23.23 -7.77
C MET A 1 -23.93 24.14 -7.31
N SER A 2 -23.82 24.41 -6.02
CA SER A 2 -22.67 25.14 -5.49
C SER A 2 -21.52 24.13 -5.42
N GLY A 3 -20.63 24.16 -6.40
CA GLY A 3 -19.39 23.36 -6.35
C GLY A 3 -18.49 23.84 -5.20
N ARG A 4 -17.53 23.00 -4.82
CA ARG A 4 -16.46 23.41 -3.90
C ARG A 4 -15.59 24.49 -4.53
N SER A 5 -15.08 25.41 -3.72
CA SER A 5 -14.04 26.35 -4.15
C SER A 5 -12.71 25.62 -4.35
N SER A 6 -11.76 26.26 -5.04
CA SER A 6 -10.40 25.73 -5.20
C SER A 6 -9.73 25.43 -3.85
N ASP A 7 -9.87 26.34 -2.89
CA ASP A 7 -9.28 26.19 -1.55
C ASP A 7 -9.88 24.98 -0.82
N GLN A 8 -11.19 24.79 -0.92
CA GLN A 8 -11.87 23.63 -0.32
C GLN A 8 -11.43 22.29 -0.94
N ILE A 9 -11.15 22.27 -2.24
CA ILE A 9 -10.60 21.08 -2.91
C ILE A 9 -9.17 20.82 -2.44
N HIS A 10 -8.38 21.88 -2.27
CA HIS A 10 -7.00 21.76 -1.77
C HIS A 10 -6.95 21.26 -0.32
N ASP A 11 -7.80 21.81 0.55
CA ASP A 11 -7.93 21.35 1.93
C ASP A 11 -8.36 19.88 1.99
N LEU A 12 -9.33 19.48 1.15
CA LEU A 12 -9.74 18.08 1.07
C LEU A 12 -8.63 17.17 0.55
N ALA A 13 -7.79 17.64 -0.38
CA ALA A 13 -6.65 16.88 -0.87
C ALA A 13 -5.63 16.63 0.26
N ASN A 14 -5.32 17.65 1.07
CA ASN A 14 -4.44 17.52 2.22
C ASN A 14 -5.00 16.52 3.23
N HIS A 15 -6.27 16.68 3.61
CA HIS A 15 -6.98 15.75 4.48
C HIS A 15 -6.99 14.30 3.97
N THR A 16 -7.13 14.11 2.65
CA THR A 16 -7.10 12.78 2.01
C THR A 16 -5.72 12.16 2.14
N HIS A 17 -4.66 12.93 1.91
CA HIS A 17 -3.27 12.47 2.09
C HIS A 17 -2.98 12.14 3.57
N ASP A 18 -3.43 12.98 4.49
CA ASP A 18 -3.22 12.76 5.92
C ASP A 18 -3.90 11.46 6.39
N LEU A 19 -5.11 11.15 5.90
CA LEU A 19 -5.78 9.87 6.17
C LEU A 19 -4.99 8.65 5.70
N ILE A 20 -4.44 8.74 4.49
CA ILE A 20 -3.64 7.64 3.91
C ILE A 20 -2.34 7.50 4.71
N ALA A 21 -1.69 8.61 5.05
CA ALA A 21 -0.46 8.60 5.86
C ALA A 21 -0.71 8.01 7.25
N GLU A 22 -1.78 8.44 7.92
CA GLU A 22 -2.16 7.93 9.25
C GLU A 22 -2.48 6.45 9.20
N TYR A 23 -3.17 5.96 8.17
CA TYR A 23 -3.42 4.54 7.98
C TYR A 23 -2.13 3.71 8.01
N PHE A 24 -1.10 4.16 7.27
CA PHE A 24 0.19 3.47 7.24
C PHE A 24 0.98 3.62 8.55
N ALA A 25 0.87 4.77 9.22
CA ALA A 25 1.46 4.99 10.53
C ALA A 25 0.83 4.08 11.59
N GLU A 26 -0.49 3.98 11.62
CA GLU A 26 -1.25 3.10 12.51
C GLU A 26 -0.92 1.63 12.23
N ALA A 27 -0.94 1.20 10.95
CA ALA A 27 -0.58 -0.16 10.58
C ALA A 27 0.84 -0.53 11.04
N ARG A 28 1.79 0.39 10.90
CA ARG A 28 3.17 0.23 11.40
C ARG A 28 3.20 0.13 12.92
N GLN A 29 2.47 1.00 13.63
CA GLN A 29 2.43 0.99 15.09
C GLN A 29 1.80 -0.29 15.65
N ILE A 30 0.71 -0.77 15.04
CA ILE A 30 0.09 -2.05 15.37
C ILE A 30 1.10 -3.19 15.20
N GLU A 31 1.88 -3.17 14.12
CA GLU A 31 2.89 -4.19 13.86
C GLU A 31 4.05 -4.13 14.87
N VAL A 32 4.53 -2.94 15.24
CA VAL A 32 5.53 -2.77 16.31
C VAL A 32 5.02 -3.36 17.62
N CYS A 33 3.78 -3.05 18.03
CA CYS A 33 3.16 -3.60 19.23
C CYS A 33 3.02 -5.14 19.16
N ARG A 34 2.67 -5.68 17.98
CA ARG A 34 2.56 -7.13 17.76
C ARG A 34 3.92 -7.81 17.87
N LEU A 35 4.99 -7.21 17.34
CA LEU A 35 6.35 -7.75 17.41
C LEU A 35 6.90 -7.71 18.84
N ALA A 36 6.69 -6.59 19.53
CA ALA A 36 7.10 -6.43 20.93
C ALA A 36 6.39 -7.44 21.84
N SER A 37 5.07 -7.61 21.70
CA SER A 37 4.31 -8.59 22.50
C SER A 37 4.70 -10.04 22.24
N LYS A 38 5.26 -10.34 21.06
CA LYS A 38 5.77 -11.67 20.70
C LYS A 38 7.23 -11.90 21.07
N GLY A 39 7.91 -10.90 21.66
CA GLY A 39 9.34 -10.98 21.98
C GLY A 39 10.24 -11.06 20.74
N LEU A 40 9.76 -10.60 19.58
CA LEU A 40 10.48 -10.63 18.30
C LEU A 40 11.36 -9.39 18.15
N GLU A 41 12.24 -9.17 19.13
CA GLU A 41 13.10 -7.97 19.23
C GLU A 41 14.03 -7.79 18.02
N GLU A 42 14.37 -8.89 17.35
CA GLU A 42 15.21 -8.88 16.15
C GLU A 42 14.60 -8.14 14.94
N PHE A 43 13.28 -7.86 14.97
CA PHE A 43 12.56 -7.07 13.97
C PHE A 43 12.31 -5.63 14.43
N LEU A 44 12.73 -5.26 15.64
CA LEU A 44 12.53 -3.93 16.21
C LEU A 44 13.82 -3.12 16.15
N GLU A 45 13.70 -1.83 15.87
CA GLU A 45 14.79 -0.89 16.12
C GLU A 45 14.83 -0.58 17.60
N VAL A 46 15.92 -0.95 18.25
CA VAL A 46 16.14 -0.66 19.67
C VAL A 46 16.56 0.80 19.79
N GLY A 47 15.73 1.61 20.44
CA GLY A 47 16.05 2.99 20.76
C GLY A 47 17.18 3.08 21.80
N ALA A 48 17.71 4.28 22.01
CA ALA A 48 18.79 4.54 22.96
C ALA A 48 18.51 4.06 24.41
N PHE A 49 17.25 3.82 24.76
CA PHE A 49 16.81 3.38 26.08
C PHE A 49 16.39 1.89 26.13
N GLY A 50 16.71 1.09 25.12
CA GLY A 50 16.50 -0.36 25.15
C GLY A 50 15.07 -0.84 24.83
N GLY A 51 14.15 0.06 24.46
CA GLY A 51 12.81 -0.27 23.96
C GLY A 51 12.74 -0.21 22.43
N GLY A 52 11.88 -1.04 21.82
CA GLY A 52 11.60 -0.97 20.38
C GLY A 52 10.90 0.33 20.00
N VAL A 53 11.54 1.18 19.20
CA VAL A 53 11.00 2.49 18.76
C VAL A 53 10.37 2.40 17.37
N GLY A 54 10.69 1.37 16.61
CA GLY A 54 10.19 1.18 15.25
C GLY A 54 10.49 -0.21 14.71
N ILE A 55 10.16 -0.42 13.44
CA ILE A 55 10.48 -1.65 12.72
C ILE A 55 11.89 -1.53 12.13
N ASN A 56 12.70 -2.57 12.32
CA ASN A 56 14.01 -2.68 11.70
C ASN A 56 13.88 -2.66 10.17
N LEU A 57 14.38 -1.58 9.55
CA LEU A 57 14.27 -1.37 8.11
C LEU A 57 14.98 -2.47 7.28
N ASP A 58 16.03 -3.11 7.80
CA ASP A 58 16.71 -4.22 7.11
C ASP A 58 15.83 -5.48 7.00
N ARG A 59 14.78 -5.57 7.82
CA ARG A 59 13.90 -6.74 7.92
C ARG A 59 12.44 -6.42 7.71
N ILE A 60 12.10 -5.16 7.41
CA ILE A 60 10.72 -4.71 7.17
C ILE A 60 10.05 -5.51 6.05
N ASP A 61 10.84 -5.92 5.06
CA ASP A 61 10.39 -6.73 3.93
C ASP A 61 9.98 -8.15 4.33
N GLU A 62 10.48 -8.68 5.45
CA GLU A 62 10.12 -10.00 5.99
C GLU A 62 8.76 -9.97 6.71
N LEU A 63 8.23 -8.78 6.99
CA LEU A 63 6.98 -8.58 7.72
C LEU A 63 5.80 -8.40 6.76
N ASP A 64 4.71 -9.07 7.10
CA ASP A 64 3.43 -9.02 6.38
C ASP A 64 2.45 -8.10 7.11
N PHE A 65 2.53 -6.81 6.79
CA PHE A 65 1.60 -5.78 7.24
C PHE A 65 1.38 -4.74 6.13
N PRO A 66 0.30 -3.95 6.18
CA PRO A 66 0.03 -2.90 5.20
C PRO A 66 1.15 -1.86 5.15
N LYS A 67 1.70 -1.63 3.96
CA LYS A 67 2.77 -0.69 3.65
C LYS A 67 2.50 -0.01 2.29
N PRO A 68 3.07 1.17 2.04
CA PRO A 68 2.90 1.85 0.75
C PRO A 68 3.30 1.00 -0.46
N GLU A 69 4.24 0.06 -0.28
CA GLU A 69 4.73 -0.80 -1.36
C GLU A 69 3.78 -1.98 -1.68
N ASN A 70 2.87 -2.35 -0.78
CA ASN A 70 1.99 -3.52 -0.94
C ASN A 70 0.49 -3.22 -0.82
N THR A 71 0.11 -1.99 -0.47
CA THR A 71 -1.28 -1.55 -0.31
C THR A 71 -1.47 -0.26 -1.09
N SER A 72 -2.48 -0.22 -1.96
CA SER A 72 -2.75 0.97 -2.75
C SER A 72 -3.28 2.12 -1.87
N GLU A 73 -3.05 3.36 -2.28
CA GLU A 73 -3.61 4.54 -1.61
C GLU A 73 -5.15 4.49 -1.56
N LEU A 74 -5.78 3.89 -2.57
CA LEU A 74 -7.23 3.71 -2.63
C LEU A 74 -7.72 2.77 -1.53
N ASP A 75 -7.05 1.63 -1.36
CA ASP A 75 -7.41 0.66 -0.32
C ASP A 75 -7.13 1.22 1.08
N ALA A 76 -6.04 1.97 1.23
CA ALA A 76 -5.72 2.68 2.47
C ALA A 76 -6.80 3.71 2.84
N LEU A 77 -7.24 4.52 1.86
CA LEU A 77 -8.27 5.54 2.05
C LEU A 77 -9.63 4.92 2.41
N GLU A 78 -10.05 3.87 1.70
CA GLU A 78 -11.29 3.14 2.02
C GLU A 78 -11.25 2.54 3.43
N ALA A 79 -10.09 2.03 3.86
CA ALA A 79 -9.92 1.43 5.17
C ALA A 79 -9.82 2.46 6.33
N SER A 80 -9.54 3.72 6.02
CA SER A 80 -9.32 4.79 7.01
C SER A 80 -10.51 5.76 7.14
N ILE A 81 -11.37 5.89 6.12
CA ILE A 81 -12.46 6.89 6.13
C ILE A 81 -13.42 6.74 7.33
N GLY A 82 -13.69 5.50 7.76
CA GLY A 82 -14.54 5.22 8.93
C GLY A 82 -13.94 5.67 10.27
N ARG A 83 -12.63 5.95 10.30
CA ARG A 83 -11.86 6.35 11.48
C ARG A 83 -11.58 7.86 11.53
N TRP A 84 -12.07 8.64 10.56
CA TRP A 84 -11.85 10.09 10.44
C TRP A 84 -12.02 10.87 11.76
N ARG A 85 -13.12 10.63 12.48
CA ARG A 85 -13.41 11.33 13.75
C ARG A 85 -12.36 11.07 14.83
N GLN A 86 -11.71 9.91 14.79
CA GLN A 86 -10.65 9.52 15.72
C GLN A 86 -9.31 10.17 15.35
N VAL A 87 -9.11 10.50 14.06
CA VAL A 87 -7.86 11.06 13.54
C VAL A 87 -7.80 12.59 13.66
N PHE A 88 -8.87 13.32 13.32
CA PHE A 88 -8.84 14.79 13.21
C PHE A 88 -9.69 15.55 14.24
N GLY A 89 -10.32 14.85 15.19
CA GLY A 89 -11.04 15.45 16.33
C GLY A 89 -12.52 15.79 16.07
N GLU A 90 -13.23 16.15 17.15
CA GLU A 90 -14.65 16.49 17.11
C GLU A 90 -14.89 17.89 16.49
N GLY A 91 -15.87 18.02 15.59
CA GLY A 91 -16.31 19.30 15.02
C GLY A 91 -16.03 19.48 13.52
N VAL A 92 -15.20 18.63 12.91
CA VAL A 92 -15.00 18.60 11.45
C VAL A 92 -15.98 17.62 10.82
N ALA A 93 -16.79 18.09 9.86
CA ALA A 93 -17.65 17.21 9.09
C ALA A 93 -16.77 16.20 8.31
N ALA A 94 -17.01 14.90 8.53
CA ALA A 94 -16.26 13.87 7.81
C ALA A 94 -16.54 14.02 6.30
N PRO A 95 -15.49 14.09 5.46
CA PRO A 95 -15.68 14.18 4.02
C PRO A 95 -16.32 12.88 3.49
N ASP A 96 -17.15 12.99 2.45
CA ASP A 96 -17.73 11.82 1.80
C ASP A 96 -16.62 11.03 1.10
N LEU A 97 -16.62 9.70 1.23
CA LEU A 97 -15.63 8.83 0.58
C LEU A 97 -15.59 9.06 -0.93
N CYS A 98 -16.76 9.28 -1.56
CA CYS A 98 -16.83 9.59 -2.99
C CYS A 98 -16.04 10.86 -3.33
N GLU A 99 -16.09 11.85 -2.45
CA GLU A 99 -15.40 13.11 -2.64
C GLU A 99 -13.89 12.98 -2.38
N CYS A 100 -13.48 12.19 -1.39
CA CYS A 100 -12.07 11.87 -1.16
C CYS A 100 -11.48 11.11 -2.36
N LEU A 101 -12.20 10.13 -2.90
CA LEU A 101 -11.79 9.36 -4.08
C LEU A 101 -11.67 10.25 -5.32
N ALA A 102 -12.65 11.13 -5.55
CA ALA A 102 -12.60 12.10 -6.66
C ALA A 102 -11.43 13.08 -6.50
N THR A 103 -11.15 13.51 -5.27
CA THR A 103 -10.02 14.41 -4.98
C THR A 103 -8.69 13.71 -5.19
N LEU A 104 -8.56 12.46 -4.73
CA LEU A 104 -7.38 11.63 -4.99
C LEU A 104 -7.15 11.44 -6.49
N ALA A 105 -8.21 11.20 -7.26
CA ALA A 105 -8.12 11.10 -8.72
C ALA A 105 -7.55 12.38 -9.36
N LEU A 106 -8.01 13.55 -8.91
CA LEU A 106 -7.49 14.85 -9.37
C LEU A 106 -6.01 15.03 -9.01
N CYS A 107 -5.61 14.61 -7.81
CA CYS A 107 -4.20 14.63 -7.38
C CYS A 107 -3.34 13.75 -8.28
N GLN A 108 -3.78 12.53 -8.56
CA GLN A 108 -3.09 11.57 -9.43
C GLN A 108 -2.94 12.08 -10.88
N VAL A 109 -3.98 12.74 -11.42
CA VAL A 109 -3.87 13.43 -12.72
C VAL A 109 -2.88 14.60 -12.65
N GLY A 110 -2.93 15.37 -11.57
CA GLY A 110 -1.98 16.45 -11.29
C GLY A 110 -0.54 15.94 -11.29
N ASP A 111 -0.27 14.84 -10.61
CA ASP A 111 1.03 14.18 -10.56
C ASP A 111 1.50 13.69 -11.92
N ALA A 112 0.61 13.08 -12.71
CA ALA A 112 0.91 12.64 -14.07
C ALA A 112 1.35 13.81 -14.95
N VAL A 113 0.60 14.93 -14.91
CA VAL A 113 0.97 16.16 -15.61
C VAL A 113 2.28 16.72 -15.07
N HIS A 114 2.44 16.77 -13.74
CA HIS A 114 3.62 17.34 -13.12
C HIS A 114 4.88 16.60 -13.54
N ARG A 115 4.86 15.26 -13.53
CA ARG A 115 5.98 14.40 -13.96
C ARG A 115 6.38 14.65 -15.42
N LEU A 116 5.42 14.86 -16.31
CA LEU A 116 5.69 15.07 -17.74
C LEU A 116 6.21 16.47 -18.07
N TYR A 117 5.76 17.47 -17.33
CA TYR A 117 6.04 18.88 -17.65
C TYR A 117 7.07 19.54 -16.75
N TYR A 118 7.35 18.97 -15.58
CA TYR A 118 8.29 19.50 -14.60
C TYR A 118 9.37 18.48 -14.28
N GLN A 119 10.52 18.98 -13.84
CA GLN A 119 11.62 18.17 -13.31
C GLN A 119 12.15 18.86 -12.06
N TYR A 120 12.62 18.07 -11.11
CA TYR A 120 13.24 18.62 -9.91
C TYR A 120 14.65 19.09 -10.25
N ASP A 121 14.93 20.38 -10.04
CA ASP A 121 16.26 20.94 -10.16
C ASP A 121 16.97 20.85 -8.79
N PHE A 122 17.93 19.94 -8.68
CA PHE A 122 18.69 19.74 -7.45
C PHE A 122 19.57 20.94 -7.07
N GLN A 123 19.83 21.88 -7.99
CA GLN A 123 20.61 23.08 -7.69
C GLN A 123 19.76 24.14 -7.02
N THR A 124 18.54 24.36 -7.51
CA THR A 124 17.61 25.35 -6.95
C THR A 124 16.68 24.76 -5.89
N LEU A 125 16.64 23.43 -5.77
CA LEU A 125 15.72 22.66 -4.92
C LEU A 125 14.24 22.90 -5.27
N GLU A 126 13.97 23.25 -6.53
CA GLU A 126 12.63 23.60 -7.01
C GLU A 126 12.22 22.75 -8.23
N TYR A 127 10.91 22.58 -8.40
CA TYR A 127 10.36 22.01 -9.62
C TYR A 127 10.33 23.05 -10.73
N VAL A 128 11.15 22.85 -11.75
CA VAL A 128 11.21 23.73 -12.92
C VAL A 128 10.55 23.10 -14.12
N ARG A 129 9.85 23.92 -14.92
CA ARG A 129 9.23 23.46 -16.15
C ARG A 129 10.31 22.95 -17.12
N ARG A 130 10.14 21.73 -17.65
CA ARG A 130 11.08 21.12 -18.59
C ARG A 130 11.18 21.98 -19.85
N LYS A 131 12.41 22.28 -20.27
CA LYS A 131 12.69 22.82 -21.61
C LYS A 131 12.63 21.63 -22.58
N ALA A 132 11.79 21.70 -23.61
CA ALA A 132 11.27 20.54 -24.37
C ALA A 132 12.32 19.48 -24.83
N LYS A 133 11.83 18.23 -24.97
CA LYS A 133 12.46 16.97 -25.49
C LYS A 133 13.18 16.02 -24.52
N THR A 134 13.27 16.29 -23.22
CA THR A 134 13.92 15.38 -22.25
C THR A 134 12.95 14.50 -21.48
N VAL A 135 11.85 14.04 -22.09
CA VAL A 135 10.95 13.06 -21.45
C VAL A 135 11.47 11.67 -21.74
N GLN A 136 11.84 10.94 -20.69
CA GLN A 136 12.33 9.57 -20.79
C GLN A 136 11.14 8.59 -20.84
N PRO A 137 11.31 7.39 -21.39
CA PRO A 137 10.27 6.34 -21.35
C PRO A 137 9.74 6.09 -19.93
N ASN A 138 10.63 6.16 -18.92
CA ASN A 138 10.25 6.00 -17.52
C ASN A 138 9.27 7.08 -17.03
N ASP A 139 9.38 8.33 -17.51
CA ASP A 139 8.44 9.41 -17.16
C ASP A 139 7.02 9.08 -17.65
N PHE A 140 6.90 8.51 -18.86
CA PHE A 140 5.61 8.07 -19.40
C PHE A 140 5.03 6.89 -18.63
N ILE A 141 5.86 5.94 -18.20
CA ILE A 141 5.41 4.80 -17.39
C ILE A 141 4.83 5.31 -16.06
N LEU A 142 5.55 6.19 -15.37
CA LEU A 142 5.10 6.75 -14.09
C LEU A 142 3.84 7.62 -14.25
N ALA A 143 3.76 8.43 -15.31
CA ALA A 143 2.57 9.22 -15.61
C ALA A 143 1.36 8.33 -15.94
N ALA A 144 1.57 7.24 -16.69
CA ALA A 144 0.52 6.27 -17.00
C ALA A 144 0.03 5.54 -15.75
N GLN A 145 0.93 5.17 -14.84
CA GLN A 145 0.56 4.57 -13.55
C GLN A 145 -0.34 5.51 -12.74
N ALA A 146 0.03 6.78 -12.60
CA ALA A 146 -0.79 7.77 -11.92
C ALA A 146 -2.16 7.96 -12.60
N ALA A 147 -2.20 8.01 -13.94
CA ALA A 147 -3.45 8.09 -14.69
C ALA A 147 -4.36 6.85 -14.48
N LEU A 148 -3.78 5.65 -14.41
CA LEU A 148 -4.52 4.41 -14.11
C LEU A 148 -5.09 4.43 -12.69
N SER A 149 -4.30 4.89 -11.70
CA SER A 149 -4.78 5.07 -10.33
C SER A 149 -5.93 6.06 -10.25
N ALA A 150 -5.87 7.16 -11.02
CA ALA A 150 -6.97 8.12 -11.13
C ALA A 150 -8.24 7.49 -11.71
N LEU A 151 -8.11 6.69 -12.78
CA LEU A 151 -9.25 5.97 -13.37
C LEU A 151 -9.89 4.99 -12.39
N GLU A 152 -9.07 4.27 -11.62
CA GLU A 152 -9.57 3.35 -10.61
C GLU A 152 -10.31 4.09 -9.48
N ALA A 153 -9.78 5.23 -9.05
CA ALA A 153 -10.40 6.09 -8.05
C ALA A 153 -11.78 6.60 -8.49
N VAL A 154 -11.88 7.09 -9.73
CA VAL A 154 -13.15 7.53 -10.32
C VAL A 154 -14.12 6.35 -10.42
N GLY A 155 -13.68 5.20 -10.94
CA GLY A 155 -14.55 4.02 -11.05
C GLY A 155 -15.04 3.50 -9.70
N ARG A 156 -14.25 3.63 -8.63
CA ARG A 156 -14.69 3.34 -7.25
C ARG A 156 -15.74 4.34 -6.78
N ALA A 157 -15.53 5.64 -7.01
CA ALA A 157 -16.49 6.68 -6.65
C ALA A 157 -17.83 6.53 -7.41
N GLU A 158 -17.79 6.24 -8.71
CA GLU A 158 -18.98 5.99 -9.52
C GLU A 158 -19.80 4.81 -8.97
N ARG A 159 -19.16 3.69 -8.66
CA ARG A 159 -19.84 2.54 -8.05
C ARG A 159 -20.50 2.87 -6.71
N LEU A 160 -19.88 3.73 -5.89
CA LEU A 160 -20.48 4.18 -4.63
C LEU A 160 -21.70 5.07 -4.87
N LEU A 161 -21.64 5.97 -5.85
CA LEU A 161 -22.77 6.83 -6.23
C LEU A 161 -23.93 6.00 -6.80
N GLU A 162 -23.65 5.03 -7.67
CA GLU A 162 -24.65 4.10 -8.20
C GLU A 162 -25.31 3.30 -7.09
N ALA A 163 -24.51 2.74 -6.17
CA ALA A 163 -25.03 2.00 -5.03
C ALA A 163 -25.91 2.89 -4.12
N ARG A 164 -25.51 4.15 -3.90
CA ARG A 164 -26.31 5.12 -3.14
C ARG A 164 -27.63 5.45 -3.84
N GLY A 165 -27.60 5.68 -5.15
CA GLY A 165 -28.78 5.93 -5.98
C GLY A 165 -29.78 4.77 -5.94
N ALA A 166 -29.28 3.53 -6.02
CA ALA A 166 -30.11 2.32 -5.91
C ALA A 166 -30.79 2.20 -4.54
N ILE A 167 -30.06 2.49 -3.45
CA ILE A 167 -30.60 2.48 -2.08
C ILE A 167 -31.69 3.54 -1.92
N THR A 168 -31.48 4.76 -2.42
CA THR A 168 -32.50 5.82 -2.36
C THR A 168 -33.76 5.45 -3.15
N SER A 169 -33.62 4.87 -4.35
CA SER A 169 -34.79 4.43 -5.13
C SER A 169 -35.56 3.27 -4.49
N ALA A 170 -34.88 2.38 -3.75
CA ALA A 170 -35.52 1.31 -3.01
C ALA A 170 -36.28 1.85 -1.77
N GLY A 171 -35.69 2.79 -1.03
CA GLY A 171 -36.34 3.43 0.12
C GLY A 171 -37.53 4.32 -0.27
N GLU A 172 -37.48 4.98 -1.41
CA GLU A 172 -38.61 5.75 -1.97
C GLU A 172 -39.76 4.84 -2.44
N GLN A 173 -39.44 3.65 -2.95
CA GLN A 173 -40.44 2.63 -3.29
C GLN A 173 -41.12 2.03 -2.05
N GLU A 174 -40.42 1.90 -0.92
CA GLU A 174 -40.99 1.47 0.36
C GLU A 174 -41.87 2.55 1.03
N GLN A 175 -41.57 3.84 0.87
CA GLN A 175 -42.38 4.93 1.44
C GLN A 175 -43.65 5.25 0.64
N ALA A 176 -43.74 4.85 -0.63
CA ALA A 176 -44.94 5.04 -1.46
C ALA A 176 -46.07 4.02 -1.19
N VAL A 177 -45.87 3.06 -0.27
CA VAL A 177 -46.87 2.05 0.10
C VAL A 177 -47.16 2.15 1.60
N THR A 178 -48.25 2.80 2.00
CA THR A 178 -48.79 2.63 3.35
C THR A 178 -49.40 1.23 3.52
N PRO A 179 -49.28 0.62 4.72
CA PRO A 179 -49.19 -0.83 4.86
C PRO A 179 -50.54 -1.50 5.14
N PRO A 180 -50.61 -2.83 4.99
CA PRO A 180 -51.23 -3.65 6.03
C PRO A 180 -50.21 -4.61 6.64
N VAL A 181 -50.08 -4.49 7.96
CA VAL A 181 -49.62 -5.46 8.94
C VAL A 181 -49.45 -6.88 8.40
N SER A 182 -48.20 -7.34 8.27
CA SER A 182 -47.88 -8.73 8.59
C SER A 182 -46.40 -8.90 8.89
N SER A 183 -46.16 -9.43 10.07
CA SER A 183 -44.90 -9.81 10.68
C SER A 183 -44.01 -10.60 9.72
N GLY A 184 -42.85 -10.06 9.34
CA GLY A 184 -41.90 -10.82 8.50
C GLY A 184 -40.77 -10.03 7.83
N LEU A 185 -40.22 -8.98 8.42
CA LEU A 185 -39.03 -8.30 7.89
C LEU A 185 -38.05 -7.97 9.01
N GLY A 186 -37.33 -9.00 9.45
CA GLY A 186 -36.14 -8.85 10.30
C GLY A 186 -34.95 -9.65 9.78
N VAL A 187 -35.02 -10.21 8.56
CA VAL A 187 -34.04 -11.20 8.07
C VAL A 187 -33.36 -10.79 6.76
N ALA A 188 -33.96 -9.89 5.95
CA ALA A 188 -33.43 -9.56 4.62
C ALA A 188 -32.32 -8.48 4.61
N THR A 189 -32.30 -7.58 5.61
CA THR A 189 -31.33 -6.47 5.70
C THR A 189 -30.00 -6.87 6.34
N GLU A 190 -29.98 -7.92 7.17
CA GLU A 190 -28.73 -8.49 7.71
C GLU A 190 -28.01 -9.37 6.68
N GLN A 191 -28.75 -10.04 5.78
CA GLN A 191 -28.16 -10.91 4.75
C GLN A 191 -27.32 -10.15 3.72
N THR A 192 -27.74 -8.95 3.28
CA THR A 192 -27.01 -8.15 2.27
C THR A 192 -25.78 -7.42 2.83
N LEU A 193 -25.77 -7.08 4.13
CA LEU A 193 -24.59 -6.56 4.84
C LEU A 193 -23.59 -7.67 5.20
N ALA A 194 -24.10 -8.86 5.56
CA ALA A 194 -23.27 -10.05 5.78
C ALA A 194 -22.59 -10.50 4.48
N GLU A 195 -23.31 -10.56 3.35
CA GLU A 195 -22.76 -10.93 2.04
C GLU A 195 -21.68 -9.94 1.55
N ARG A 196 -21.84 -8.63 1.75
CA ARG A 196 -20.80 -7.63 1.44
C ARG A 196 -19.58 -7.70 2.37
N GLY A 197 -19.80 -8.00 3.65
CA GLY A 197 -18.74 -8.26 4.60
C GLY A 197 -17.95 -9.52 4.27
N ASP A 198 -18.63 -10.56 3.79
CA ASP A 198 -18.03 -11.83 3.40
C ASP A 198 -17.29 -11.72 2.06
N ASP A 199 -17.74 -10.89 1.12
CA ASP A 199 -17.01 -10.59 -0.13
C ASP A 199 -15.74 -9.74 0.11
N ALA A 200 -15.79 -8.80 1.05
CA ALA A 200 -14.62 -8.02 1.46
C ALA A 200 -13.61 -8.89 2.22
N ARG A 201 -14.10 -9.78 3.09
CA ARG A 201 -13.27 -10.79 3.78
C ARG A 201 -12.65 -11.76 2.79
N GLN A 202 -13.41 -12.31 1.84
CA GLN A 202 -12.89 -13.21 0.80
C GLN A 202 -11.84 -12.53 -0.07
N ARG A 203 -12.02 -11.25 -0.43
CA ARG A 203 -11.00 -10.49 -1.18
C ARG A 203 -9.74 -10.25 -0.34
N SER A 204 -9.90 -9.88 0.93
CA SER A 204 -8.79 -9.73 1.88
C SER A 204 -8.03 -11.06 2.07
N GLU A 205 -8.75 -12.16 2.21
CA GLU A 205 -8.18 -13.51 2.34
C GLU A 205 -7.47 -13.95 1.06
N ARG A 206 -8.03 -13.71 -0.12
CA ARG A 206 -7.35 -13.98 -1.40
C ARG A 206 -6.09 -13.13 -1.57
N ALA A 207 -6.14 -11.85 -1.17
CA ALA A 207 -4.97 -10.99 -1.17
C ALA A 207 -3.88 -11.51 -0.21
N ARG A 208 -4.27 -11.93 1.00
CA ARG A 208 -3.37 -12.58 1.98
C ARG A 208 -2.79 -13.89 1.45
N GLN A 209 -3.59 -14.71 0.76
CA GLN A 209 -3.12 -15.95 0.14
C GLN A 209 -2.10 -15.67 -0.97
N LEU A 210 -2.37 -14.70 -1.85
CA LEU A 210 -1.44 -14.30 -2.91
C LEU A 210 -0.16 -13.68 -2.34
N ALA A 211 -0.26 -12.86 -1.29
CA ALA A 211 0.90 -12.33 -0.57
C ALA A 211 1.73 -13.44 0.07
N THR A 212 1.09 -14.43 0.68
CA THR A 212 1.74 -15.62 1.24
C THR A 212 2.48 -16.41 0.15
N LEU A 213 1.86 -16.61 -1.02
CA LEU A 213 2.48 -17.30 -2.16
C LEU A 213 3.69 -16.51 -2.71
N ARG A 214 3.58 -15.19 -2.86
CA ARG A 214 4.69 -14.32 -3.27
C ARG A 214 5.84 -14.37 -2.27
N LEU A 215 5.53 -14.32 -0.97
CA LEU A 215 6.53 -14.42 0.08
C LEU A 215 7.20 -15.81 0.08
N ALA A 216 6.43 -16.87 -0.12
CA ALA A 216 6.97 -18.23 -0.23
C ALA A 216 7.93 -18.38 -1.41
N ASN A 217 7.58 -17.84 -2.59
CA ASN A 217 8.45 -17.84 -3.77
C ASN A 217 9.73 -17.02 -3.55
N ARG A 218 9.62 -15.84 -2.94
CA ARG A 218 10.78 -15.02 -2.58
C ARG A 218 11.68 -15.74 -1.58
N ASN A 219 11.10 -16.35 -0.55
CA ASN A 219 11.84 -17.07 0.48
C ASN A 219 12.52 -18.33 -0.09
N ALA A 220 11.85 -19.05 -0.99
CA ALA A 220 12.45 -20.18 -1.70
C ALA A 220 13.65 -19.74 -2.53
N THR A 221 13.52 -18.62 -3.25
CA THR A 221 14.61 -18.04 -4.03
C THR A 221 15.78 -17.61 -3.14
N ARG A 222 15.51 -16.89 -2.05
CA ARG A 222 16.53 -16.49 -1.06
C ARG A 222 17.24 -17.70 -0.44
N ALA A 223 16.50 -18.74 -0.08
CA ALA A 223 17.07 -19.97 0.48
C ALA A 223 17.98 -20.68 -0.54
N ALA A 224 17.56 -20.77 -1.80
CA ALA A 224 18.35 -21.39 -2.87
C ALA A 224 19.66 -20.62 -3.12
N VAL A 225 19.59 -19.29 -3.16
CA VAL A 225 20.77 -18.42 -3.30
C VAL A 225 21.76 -18.60 -2.15
N LEU A 226 21.27 -18.63 -0.90
CA LEU A 226 22.12 -18.81 0.26
C LEU A 226 22.72 -20.22 0.32
N ALA A 227 21.97 -21.25 -0.07
CA ALA A 227 22.49 -22.61 -0.17
C ALA A 227 23.57 -22.75 -1.25
N GLU A 228 23.42 -22.07 -2.40
CA GLU A 228 24.43 -22.05 -3.46
C GLU A 228 25.69 -21.28 -3.02
N TRP A 229 25.50 -20.17 -2.32
CA TRP A 229 26.59 -19.42 -1.69
C TRP A 229 27.38 -20.26 -0.67
N ASP A 230 26.68 -21.06 0.15
CA ASP A 230 27.32 -21.96 1.12
C ASP A 230 28.03 -23.13 0.44
N ARG A 231 27.52 -23.59 -0.71
CA ARG A 231 28.06 -24.71 -1.50
C ARG A 231 29.33 -24.37 -2.26
N ASP A 232 29.45 -23.17 -2.83
CA ASP A 232 30.61 -22.78 -3.66
C ASP A 232 31.66 -21.95 -2.88
N PRO A 233 32.82 -22.53 -2.52
CA PRO A 233 33.88 -21.82 -1.81
C PRO A 233 34.52 -20.69 -2.63
N GLN A 234 34.36 -20.68 -3.96
CA GLN A 234 34.87 -19.61 -4.81
C GLN A 234 34.03 -18.35 -4.65
N LEU A 235 32.71 -18.48 -4.50
CA LEU A 235 31.82 -17.34 -4.22
C LEU A 235 32.19 -16.70 -2.88
N GLN A 236 32.45 -17.50 -1.85
CA GLN A 236 32.80 -17.01 -0.50
C GLN A 236 34.11 -16.20 -0.44
N LYS A 237 35.01 -16.40 -1.41
CA LYS A 237 36.27 -15.65 -1.55
C LYS A 237 36.08 -14.32 -2.30
N MET A 238 34.94 -14.11 -2.95
CA MET A 238 34.63 -12.87 -3.66
C MET A 238 34.04 -11.81 -2.71
N SER A 239 34.05 -10.54 -3.16
CA SER A 239 33.26 -9.50 -2.52
C SER A 239 31.76 -9.78 -2.70
N HIS A 240 30.92 -9.41 -1.72
CA HIS A 240 29.47 -9.66 -1.76
C HIS A 240 28.82 -9.08 -3.02
N ALA A 241 29.30 -7.94 -3.53
CA ALA A 241 28.81 -7.35 -4.76
C ALA A 241 29.12 -8.22 -6.00
N ARG A 242 30.35 -8.77 -6.11
CA ARG A 242 30.72 -9.67 -7.21
C ARG A 242 30.00 -11.01 -7.12
N ALA A 243 29.83 -11.52 -5.91
CA ALA A 243 29.04 -12.71 -5.65
C ALA A 243 27.57 -12.53 -6.04
N GLY A 244 26.99 -11.37 -5.70
CA GLY A 244 25.60 -11.03 -6.03
C GLY A 244 25.34 -11.01 -7.53
N VAL A 245 26.28 -10.50 -8.34
CA VAL A 245 26.19 -10.54 -9.80
C VAL A 245 26.18 -11.98 -10.31
N ARG A 246 27.14 -12.81 -9.85
CA ARG A 246 27.20 -14.22 -10.29
C ARG A 246 25.98 -15.04 -9.87
N LEU A 247 25.46 -14.80 -8.68
CA LEU A 247 24.27 -15.49 -8.20
C LEU A 247 22.99 -15.02 -8.89
N ALA A 248 22.93 -13.74 -9.32
CA ALA A 248 21.84 -13.25 -10.17
C ALA A 248 21.87 -13.92 -11.55
N ASP A 249 23.04 -14.05 -12.15
CA ASP A 249 23.23 -14.74 -13.43
C ASP A 249 22.88 -16.24 -13.30
N TRP A 250 23.28 -16.88 -12.21
CA TRP A 250 22.91 -18.25 -11.91
C TRP A 250 21.40 -18.42 -11.71
N LEU A 251 20.74 -17.51 -10.97
CA LEU A 251 19.28 -17.51 -10.80
C LEU A 251 18.53 -17.40 -12.12
N ALA A 252 19.08 -16.68 -13.11
CA ALA A 252 18.47 -16.58 -14.44
C ALA A 252 18.39 -17.94 -15.17
N SER A 253 19.20 -18.93 -14.74
CA SER A 253 19.17 -20.32 -15.24
C SER A 253 18.28 -21.26 -14.41
N GLN A 254 17.69 -20.77 -13.31
CA GLN A 254 16.80 -21.55 -12.43
C GLN A 254 15.32 -21.16 -12.69
N ASP A 255 14.39 -22.06 -12.38
CA ASP A 255 12.94 -21.78 -12.39
C ASP A 255 12.52 -21.09 -11.07
N LEU A 256 13.17 -19.97 -10.77
CA LEU A 256 12.99 -19.19 -9.55
C LEU A 256 12.79 -17.71 -9.89
N GLU A 257 12.22 -16.97 -8.94
CA GLU A 257 11.98 -15.54 -9.11
C GLU A 257 13.32 -14.78 -9.24
N ARG A 258 13.38 -13.80 -10.15
CA ARG A 258 14.62 -13.08 -10.44
C ARG A 258 14.76 -11.88 -9.52
N PHE A 259 15.98 -11.67 -9.00
CA PHE A 259 16.30 -10.54 -8.14
C PHE A 259 17.54 -9.82 -8.64
N GLU A 260 17.60 -8.52 -8.36
CA GLU A 260 18.76 -7.71 -8.72
C GLU A 260 20.01 -8.16 -7.94
N PRO A 261 21.21 -8.04 -8.54
CA PRO A 261 22.48 -8.36 -7.90
C PRO A 261 22.69 -7.68 -6.53
N ARG A 262 22.17 -6.46 -6.36
CA ARG A 262 22.28 -5.69 -5.12
C ARG A 262 21.49 -6.33 -3.97
N THR A 263 20.27 -6.79 -4.25
CA THR A 263 19.40 -7.47 -3.28
C THR A 263 20.04 -8.79 -2.83
N ILE A 264 20.62 -9.54 -3.76
CA ILE A 264 21.32 -10.79 -3.46
C ILE A 264 22.58 -10.53 -2.62
N ALA A 265 23.36 -9.49 -2.94
CA ALA A 265 24.53 -9.09 -2.16
C ALA A 265 24.16 -8.72 -0.70
N GLN A 266 23.01 -8.07 -0.50
CA GLN A 266 22.47 -7.79 0.83
C GLN A 266 22.12 -9.07 1.58
N TRP A 267 21.44 -10.04 0.95
CA TRP A 267 21.11 -11.32 1.60
C TRP A 267 22.33 -12.07 2.11
N ILE A 268 23.39 -12.14 1.29
CA ILE A 268 24.67 -12.76 1.66
C ILE A 268 25.32 -12.03 2.85
N SER A 269 25.33 -10.69 2.79
CA SER A 269 25.88 -9.85 3.85
C SER A 269 25.16 -10.06 5.19
N CYS A 270 23.83 -10.13 5.17
CA CYS A 270 23.02 -10.38 6.37
C CYS A 270 23.25 -11.79 6.91
N CYS A 271 23.30 -12.82 6.04
CA CYS A 271 23.56 -14.20 6.45
C CYS A 271 24.88 -14.35 7.22
N LYS A 272 25.96 -13.73 6.71
CA LYS A 272 27.29 -13.72 7.37
C LYS A 272 27.26 -13.09 8.76
N LYS A 273 26.50 -12.00 8.95
CA LYS A 273 26.34 -11.35 10.27
C LYS A 273 25.67 -12.30 11.27
N THR A 274 24.65 -13.04 10.85
CA THR A 274 23.94 -13.99 11.70
C THR A 274 24.81 -15.21 12.07
N THR A 275 25.67 -15.70 11.17
CA THR A 275 26.60 -16.80 11.46
C THR A 275 27.72 -16.39 12.42
N LEU A 276 28.19 -15.14 12.35
CA LEU A 276 29.23 -14.60 13.23
C LEU A 276 28.71 -14.28 14.64
N GLN A 277 27.42 -13.95 14.80
CA GLN A 277 26.79 -13.71 16.10
C GLN A 277 26.40 -14.98 16.87
N ARG A 278 26.33 -16.14 16.18
CA ARG A 278 26.00 -17.44 16.78
C ARG A 278 27.22 -18.30 17.14
N ARG A 279 28.44 -17.79 16.91
CA ARG A 279 29.71 -18.42 17.31
C ARG A 279 30.32 -17.65 18.47
#